data_AF-A0A5S4Y8S1-F1
#
_entry.id   AF-A0A5S4Y8S1-F1
#
_cell.length_a   1.000
_cell.length_b   1.000
_cell.length_c   1.000
_cell.angle_alpha   90.00
_cell.angle_beta   90.00
_cell.angle_gamma   90.00
#
_symmetry.space_group_name_H-M   'P 1'
#
loop_
_entity.id
_entity.type
_entity.pdbx_description
1 polymer ?
#
loop_
_entity_poly.entity_id
_entity_poly.type
_entity_poly.pdbx_seq_one_letter_code
_entity_poly.pdbx_strand_id
1 'polypeptide(L)'
;MTSSSKFRILLTALALIIGSHAIVSAIAEATALERATFPADASRISSRWTGDVPSLLTTLSPFRSELESNHTLIAALQAIQSGQQKPATVRSTGHADAVDRVSRTLSISPYNPELWLALALLRAQRDPHDPVVVEALKMAYFIAPNDTRLMPVRIDIASRFDALAIPDVKDLVRNDVQLILTRRHESKWALVSAYRRASNLGKAFLEDAIGSIDASFLATLRG
;
A
#
# COMPACT_ATOMS: atom_id res chain seq x y z
N MET A 1 54.49 -8.04 23.58
CA MET A 1 53.38 -9.03 23.66
C MET A 1 51.99 -8.40 23.89
N THR A 2 51.76 -7.11 23.61
CA THR A 2 50.48 -6.41 23.91
C THR A 2 49.56 -6.20 22.71
N SER A 3 50.05 -6.36 21.48
CA SER A 3 49.27 -6.13 20.24
C SER A 3 48.23 -7.24 19.98
N SER A 4 48.59 -8.51 20.23
CA SER A 4 47.71 -9.67 19.98
C SER A 4 46.47 -9.70 20.88
N SER A 5 46.58 -9.24 22.14
CA SER A 5 45.43 -9.16 23.06
C SER A 5 44.43 -8.09 22.64
N LYS A 6 44.88 -6.91 22.22
CA LYS A 6 44.01 -5.83 21.72
C LYS A 6 43.28 -6.24 20.43
N PHE A 7 43.96 -6.94 19.53
CA PHE A 7 43.36 -7.46 18.31
C PHE A 7 42.25 -8.49 18.59
N ARG A 8 42.47 -9.41 19.54
CA ARG A 8 41.45 -10.39 19.96
C ARG A 8 40.21 -9.73 20.57
N ILE A 9 40.41 -8.72 21.42
CA ILE A 9 39.30 -7.95 22.03
C ILE A 9 38.48 -7.22 20.95
N LEU A 10 39.15 -6.58 19.99
CA LEU A 10 38.49 -5.91 18.87
C LEU A 10 37.67 -6.91 18.03
N LEU A 11 38.25 -8.08 17.73
CA LEU A 11 37.59 -9.12 16.94
C LEU A 11 36.34 -9.66 17.66
N THR A 12 36.42 -9.88 18.98
CA THR A 12 35.27 -10.33 19.78
C THR A 12 34.19 -9.27 19.86
N ALA A 13 34.55 -7.98 19.98
CA ALA A 13 33.57 -6.89 20.00
C ALA A 13 32.87 -6.77 18.64
N LEU A 14 33.60 -6.87 17.53
CA LEU A 14 33.04 -6.85 16.19
C LEU A 14 32.10 -8.04 15.95
N ALA A 15 32.50 -9.25 16.37
CA ALA A 15 31.67 -10.44 16.25
C ALA A 15 30.37 -10.33 17.06
N LEU A 16 30.41 -9.74 18.26
CA LEU A 16 29.22 -9.44 19.07
C LEU A 16 28.30 -8.44 18.39
N ILE A 17 28.85 -7.38 17.79
CA ILE A 17 28.06 -6.38 17.05
C ILE A 17 27.38 -7.03 15.84
N ILE A 18 28.13 -7.75 15.01
CA ILE A 18 27.59 -8.43 13.82
C ILE A 18 26.56 -9.49 14.23
N GLY A 19 26.85 -10.30 15.25
CA GLY A 19 25.93 -11.31 15.76
C GLY A 19 24.62 -10.69 16.29
N SER A 20 24.72 -9.56 17.01
CA SER A 20 23.53 -8.83 17.47
C SER A 20 22.70 -8.30 16.30
N HIS A 21 23.33 -7.79 15.24
CA HIS A 21 22.62 -7.36 14.03
C HIS A 21 21.96 -8.52 13.28
N ALA A 22 22.64 -9.65 13.17
CA ALA A 22 22.09 -10.84 12.51
C ALA A 22 20.86 -11.38 13.24
N ILE A 23 20.90 -11.42 14.59
CA ILE A 23 19.75 -11.85 15.40
C ILE A 23 18.58 -10.87 15.25
N VAL A 24 18.83 -9.56 15.33
CA VAL A 24 17.77 -8.56 15.15
C VAL A 24 17.19 -8.63 13.73
N SER A 25 18.03 -8.84 12.71
CA SER A 25 17.58 -9.00 11.31
C SER A 25 16.74 -10.27 11.14
N ALA A 26 17.11 -11.38 11.76
CA ALA A 26 16.34 -12.62 11.71
C ALA A 26 14.97 -12.49 12.40
N ILE A 27 14.91 -11.76 13.53
CA ILE A 27 13.64 -11.44 14.21
C ILE A 27 12.80 -10.48 13.36
N ALA A 28 13.43 -9.48 12.71
CA ALA A 28 12.76 -8.57 11.79
C ALA A 28 12.18 -9.32 10.58
N GLU A 29 12.91 -10.28 10.02
CA GLU A 29 12.45 -11.12 8.92
C GLU A 29 11.30 -12.05 9.35
N ALA A 30 11.37 -12.63 10.55
CA ALA A 30 10.30 -13.44 11.11
C ALA A 30 9.02 -12.62 11.38
N THR A 31 9.15 -11.36 11.77
CA THR A 31 8.00 -10.44 11.97
C THR A 31 7.55 -9.75 10.67
N ALA A 32 8.41 -9.68 9.65
CA ALA A 32 8.04 -9.22 8.31
C ALA A 32 7.06 -10.18 7.62
N LEU A 33 6.99 -11.46 8.03
CA LEU A 33 5.90 -12.35 7.65
C LEU A 33 4.52 -11.85 8.11
N GLU A 34 4.44 -11.00 9.14
CA GLU A 34 3.20 -10.39 9.64
C GLU A 34 2.97 -8.97 9.08
N ARG A 35 3.72 -8.54 8.06
CA ARG A 35 3.59 -7.20 7.47
C ARG A 35 2.19 -7.02 6.87
N ALA A 36 1.55 -5.91 7.21
CA ALA A 36 0.29 -5.55 6.58
C ALA A 36 0.52 -5.27 5.10
N THR A 37 -0.31 -5.88 4.25
CA THR A 37 -0.26 -5.69 2.80
C THR A 37 -1.64 -5.34 2.30
N PHE A 38 -1.69 -4.56 1.23
CA PHE A 38 -2.94 -4.39 0.51
C PHE A 38 -3.43 -5.73 -0.05
N PRO A 39 -4.74 -6.04 0.05
CA PRO A 39 -5.26 -7.26 -0.49
C PRO A 39 -5.14 -7.27 -2.02
N ALA A 40 -4.87 -8.44 -2.59
CA ALA A 40 -4.81 -8.66 -4.04
C ALA A 40 -6.12 -8.32 -4.77
N ASP A 41 -7.24 -8.27 -4.04
CA ASP A 41 -8.49 -7.72 -4.53
C ASP A 41 -8.83 -6.47 -3.72
N ALA A 42 -8.86 -5.32 -4.41
CA ALA A 42 -9.20 -4.03 -3.81
C ALA A 42 -10.60 -4.02 -3.18
N SER A 43 -11.51 -4.90 -3.61
CA SER A 43 -12.84 -5.05 -2.98
C SER A 43 -12.72 -5.52 -1.52
N ARG A 44 -11.66 -6.26 -1.20
CA ARG A 44 -11.36 -6.82 0.13
C ARG A 44 -10.61 -5.87 1.04
N ILE A 45 -10.30 -4.64 0.62
CA ILE A 45 -9.87 -3.57 1.54
C ILE A 45 -10.93 -3.36 2.64
N SER A 46 -12.17 -3.78 2.38
CA SER A 46 -13.29 -3.78 3.32
C SER A 46 -13.40 -5.01 4.23
N SER A 47 -12.58 -6.07 4.03
CA SER A 47 -12.56 -7.24 4.91
C SER A 47 -11.81 -6.93 6.21
N ARG A 48 -12.32 -7.44 7.34
CA ARG A 48 -11.78 -7.17 8.68
C ARG A 48 -10.30 -7.53 8.70
N TRP A 49 -9.44 -6.55 8.97
CA TRP A 49 -8.03 -6.81 9.25
C TRP A 49 -7.97 -7.67 10.52
N THR A 50 -7.50 -8.92 10.39
CA THR A 50 -7.39 -9.90 11.49
C THR A 50 -5.96 -10.06 12.01
N GLY A 51 -5.00 -9.30 11.50
CA GLY A 51 -3.62 -9.34 12.00
C GLY A 51 -3.54 -8.67 13.37
N ASP A 52 -2.90 -9.34 14.33
CA ASP A 52 -2.59 -8.77 15.64
C ASP A 52 -1.73 -7.52 15.49
N VAL A 53 -2.00 -6.50 16.31
CA VAL A 53 -1.16 -5.29 16.38
C VAL A 53 0.06 -5.65 17.20
N PRO A 54 1.29 -5.63 16.64
CA PRO A 54 2.48 -5.95 17.41
C PRO A 54 2.59 -4.99 18.59
N SER A 55 2.67 -5.55 19.81
CA SER A 55 2.73 -4.74 21.04
C SER A 55 4.00 -3.88 21.08
N LEU A 56 3.83 -2.66 21.60
CA LEU A 56 4.79 -1.56 21.62
C LEU A 56 5.94 -1.82 22.62
N LEU A 57 6.82 -2.78 22.33
CA LEU A 57 8.02 -3.06 23.14
C LEU A 57 9.26 -3.21 22.26
N THR A 58 9.73 -2.12 21.65
CA THR A 58 11.06 -2.07 21.01
C THR A 58 11.59 -0.64 20.95
N THR A 59 12.00 -0.11 22.11
CA THR A 59 12.48 1.28 22.26
C THR A 59 13.87 1.54 21.66
N LEU A 60 14.58 0.53 21.13
CA LEU A 60 15.98 0.66 20.66
C LEU A 60 16.31 -0.16 19.39
N SER A 61 15.33 -0.42 18.50
CA SER A 61 15.59 -1.15 17.25
C SER A 61 15.90 -0.20 16.07
N PRO A 62 16.90 -0.49 15.21
CA PRO A 62 17.12 0.25 13.96
C PRO A 62 15.92 0.17 12.99
N PHE A 63 14.98 -0.76 13.22
CA PHE A 63 13.79 -0.98 12.39
C PHE A 63 12.53 -0.24 12.89
N ARG A 64 12.67 0.72 13.81
CA ARG A 64 11.53 1.48 14.37
C ARG A 64 10.64 2.11 13.28
N SER A 65 11.23 2.65 12.22
CA SER A 65 10.49 3.30 11.14
C SER A 65 9.61 2.33 10.34
N GLU A 66 10.07 1.09 10.16
CA GLU A 66 9.32 0.05 9.46
C GLU A 66 8.16 -0.47 10.33
N LEU A 67 8.41 -0.69 11.62
CA LEU A 67 7.37 -1.08 12.57
C LEU A 67 6.29 0.00 12.71
N GLU A 68 6.71 1.27 12.82
CA GLU A 68 5.79 2.41 12.87
C GLU A 68 5.00 2.55 11.57
N SER A 69 5.63 2.31 10.42
CA SER A 69 4.95 2.28 9.12
C SER A 69 3.90 1.17 9.05
N ASN A 70 4.22 -0.03 9.52
CA ASN A 70 3.31 -1.17 9.53
C ASN A 70 2.10 -0.89 10.44
N HIS A 71 2.35 -0.43 11.68
CA HIS A 71 1.28 -0.05 12.61
C HIS A 71 0.38 1.04 12.03
N THR A 72 0.97 2.05 11.39
CA THR A 72 0.23 3.16 10.76
C THR A 72 -0.62 2.67 9.60
N LEU A 73 -0.08 1.76 8.77
CA LEU A 73 -0.84 1.13 7.68
C LEU A 73 -2.03 0.33 8.21
N ILE A 74 -1.85 -0.47 9.27
CA ILE A 74 -2.94 -1.23 9.91
C ILE A 74 -4.04 -0.29 10.39
N ALA A 75 -3.68 0.77 11.12
CA ALA A 75 -4.63 1.76 11.62
C ALA A 75 -5.38 2.46 10.47
N ALA A 76 -4.68 2.80 9.39
CA ALA A 76 -5.28 3.41 8.21
C ALA A 76 -6.29 2.47 7.52
N LEU A 77 -5.94 1.19 7.33
CA LEU A 77 -6.85 0.19 6.74
C LEU A 77 -8.10 -0.02 7.61
N GLN A 78 -7.96 -0.06 8.93
CA GLN A 78 -9.08 -0.14 9.86
C GLN A 78 -9.99 1.10 9.80
N ALA A 79 -9.41 2.29 9.64
CA ALA A 79 -10.16 3.54 9.48
C ALA A 79 -10.90 3.57 8.13
N ILE A 80 -10.25 3.15 7.05
CA ILE A 80 -10.86 2.97 5.72
C ILE A 80 -12.05 2.02 5.79
N GLN A 81 -11.91 0.88 6.49
CA GLN A 81 -13.00 -0.08 6.69
C GLN A 81 -14.15 0.52 7.52
N SER A 82 -13.81 1.13 8.65
CA SER A 82 -14.79 1.77 9.55
C SER A 82 -15.57 2.88 8.86
N GLY A 83 -14.94 3.64 7.97
CA GLY A 83 -15.57 4.73 7.21
C GLY A 83 -16.67 4.26 6.26
N GLN A 84 -16.65 2.98 5.84
CA GLN A 84 -17.72 2.38 5.05
C GLN A 84 -18.93 1.92 5.89
N GLN A 85 -18.74 1.69 7.19
CA GLN A 85 -19.73 1.01 8.05
C GLN A 85 -20.34 1.91 9.14
N LYS A 86 -19.63 2.96 9.60
CA LYS A 86 -20.02 3.75 10.78
C LYS A 86 -20.81 5.04 10.43
N PRO A 87 -21.69 5.50 11.34
CA PRO A 87 -22.40 6.78 11.19
C PRO A 87 -21.44 7.97 11.10
N ALA A 88 -21.86 9.03 10.39
CA ALA A 88 -21.02 10.14 9.93
C ALA A 88 -20.21 10.86 11.03
N THR A 89 -20.71 10.92 12.27
CA THR A 89 -20.06 11.63 13.38
C THR A 89 -18.86 10.87 13.95
N VAL A 90 -18.98 9.57 14.22
CA VAL A 90 -17.87 8.70 14.67
C VAL A 90 -16.87 8.44 13.53
N ARG A 91 -17.33 8.50 12.28
CA ARG A 91 -16.49 8.44 11.09
C ARG A 91 -15.51 9.62 11.01
N SER A 92 -15.89 10.81 11.46
CA SER A 92 -15.08 12.02 11.25
C SER A 92 -13.80 12.07 12.10
N THR A 93 -13.83 11.61 13.36
CA THR A 93 -12.69 11.75 14.27
C THR A 93 -11.60 10.71 14.00
N GLY A 94 -11.97 9.41 13.97
CA GLY A 94 -11.02 8.34 13.69
C GLY A 94 -10.41 8.41 12.28
N HIS A 95 -11.13 9.01 11.33
CA HIS A 95 -10.61 9.25 9.98
C HIS A 95 -9.58 10.38 9.94
N ALA A 96 -9.82 11.50 10.63
CA ALA A 96 -8.85 12.59 10.73
C ALA A 96 -7.57 12.12 11.42
N ASP A 97 -7.69 11.37 12.52
CA ASP A 97 -6.55 10.79 13.24
C ASP A 97 -5.72 9.86 12.33
N ALA A 98 -6.38 9.05 11.50
CA ALA A 98 -5.70 8.15 10.56
C ALA A 98 -4.93 8.93 9.48
N VAL A 99 -5.54 9.98 8.92
CA VAL A 99 -4.89 10.87 7.96
C VAL A 99 -3.65 11.52 8.58
N ASP A 100 -3.77 12.09 9.77
CA ASP A 100 -2.66 12.77 10.45
C ASP A 100 -1.51 11.82 10.78
N ARG A 101 -1.83 10.59 11.21
CA ARG A 101 -0.80 9.55 11.45
C ARG A 101 -0.09 9.18 10.17
N VAL A 102 -0.82 8.88 9.09
CA VAL A 102 -0.22 8.52 7.80
C VAL A 102 0.65 9.66 7.27
N SER A 103 0.16 10.90 7.29
CA SER A 103 0.94 12.07 6.86
C SER A 103 2.21 12.27 7.70
N ARG A 104 2.12 12.10 9.03
CA ARG A 104 3.29 12.16 9.92
C ARG A 104 4.30 11.07 9.59
N THR A 105 3.85 9.82 9.44
CA THR A 105 4.75 8.71 9.14
C THR A 105 5.40 8.87 7.78
N LEU A 106 4.67 9.35 6.77
CA LEU A 106 5.23 9.67 5.45
C LEU A 106 6.27 10.80 5.47
N SER A 107 6.14 11.76 6.39
CA SER A 107 7.16 12.81 6.57
C SER A 107 8.51 12.26 7.08
N ILE A 108 8.47 11.09 7.75
CA ILE A 108 9.64 10.39 8.30
C ILE A 108 10.12 9.30 7.34
N SER A 109 9.18 8.60 6.70
CA SER A 109 9.42 7.45 5.83
C SER A 109 8.67 7.63 4.49
N PRO A 110 9.19 8.47 3.58
CA PRO A 110 8.49 8.83 2.36
C PRO A 110 8.50 7.72 1.30
N TYR A 111 9.28 6.66 1.50
CA TYR A 111 9.49 5.58 0.54
C TYR A 111 8.55 4.38 0.74
N ASN A 112 7.46 4.55 1.49
CA ASN A 112 6.47 3.49 1.68
C ASN A 112 5.28 3.68 0.72
N PRO A 113 5.19 2.90 -0.37
CA PRO A 113 4.13 3.07 -1.37
C PRO A 113 2.73 2.71 -0.83
N GLU A 114 2.65 1.79 0.14
CA GLU A 114 1.38 1.40 0.75
C GLU A 114 0.80 2.53 1.60
N LEU A 115 1.64 3.27 2.34
CA LEU A 115 1.19 4.44 3.09
C LEU A 115 0.69 5.55 2.17
N TRP A 116 1.30 5.75 1.00
CA TRP A 116 0.78 6.68 -0.01
C TRP A 116 -0.58 6.23 -0.54
N LEU A 117 -0.79 4.95 -0.83
CA LEU A 117 -2.10 4.44 -1.25
C LEU A 117 -3.15 4.53 -0.14
N ALA A 118 -2.75 4.29 1.11
CA ALA A 118 -3.62 4.45 2.27
C ALA A 118 -4.04 5.93 2.43
N LEU A 119 -3.12 6.87 2.24
CA LEU A 119 -3.42 8.31 2.23
C LEU A 119 -4.41 8.66 1.13
N ALA A 120 -4.18 8.17 -0.10
CA ALA A 120 -5.07 8.40 -1.24
C ALA A 120 -6.50 7.91 -0.94
N LEU A 121 -6.64 6.68 -0.42
CA LEU A 121 -7.94 6.11 -0.06
C LEU A 121 -8.63 6.86 1.08
N LEU A 122 -7.90 7.25 2.12
CA LEU A 122 -8.45 8.04 3.21
C LEU A 122 -8.99 9.37 2.66
N ARG A 123 -8.17 10.13 1.92
CA ARG A 123 -8.60 11.42 1.34
C ARG A 123 -9.79 11.26 0.41
N ALA A 124 -9.78 10.27 -0.48
CA ALA A 124 -10.86 10.01 -1.42
C ALA A 124 -12.19 9.62 -0.75
N GLN A 125 -12.16 8.99 0.43
CA GLN A 125 -13.39 8.70 1.19
C GLN A 125 -14.09 9.93 1.75
N ARG A 126 -13.34 11.03 1.95
CA ARG A 126 -13.88 12.30 2.44
C ARG A 126 -14.24 13.21 1.27
N ASP A 127 -13.31 13.36 0.33
CA ASP A 127 -13.48 14.15 -0.88
C ASP A 127 -12.75 13.45 -2.05
N PRO A 128 -13.48 12.82 -2.97
CA PRO A 128 -12.91 12.19 -4.17
C PRO A 128 -12.07 13.13 -5.04
N HIS A 129 -12.32 14.44 -4.97
CA HIS A 129 -11.65 15.44 -5.79
C HIS A 129 -10.50 16.14 -5.04
N ASP A 130 -10.17 15.70 -3.82
CA ASP A 130 -9.02 16.23 -3.08
C ASP A 130 -7.74 16.00 -3.92
N PRO A 131 -6.98 17.06 -4.28
CA PRO A 131 -5.77 16.94 -5.08
C PRO A 131 -4.73 16.00 -4.45
N VAL A 132 -4.77 15.82 -3.12
CA VAL A 132 -3.90 14.89 -2.40
C VAL A 132 -4.13 13.44 -2.86
N VAL A 133 -5.33 13.08 -3.32
CA VAL A 133 -5.60 11.73 -3.84
C VAL A 133 -4.73 11.43 -5.05
N VAL A 134 -4.69 12.34 -6.01
CA VAL A 134 -3.89 12.21 -7.24
C VAL A 134 -2.40 12.22 -6.92
N GLU A 135 -1.96 13.15 -6.09
CA GLU A 135 -0.54 13.25 -5.71
C GLU A 135 -0.06 12.02 -4.93
N ALA A 136 -0.85 11.52 -3.98
CA ALA A 136 -0.52 10.31 -3.25
C ALA A 136 -0.50 9.07 -4.16
N LEU A 137 -1.43 8.97 -5.12
CA LEU A 137 -1.42 7.91 -6.12
C LEU A 137 -0.15 7.98 -7.00
N LYS A 138 0.25 9.17 -7.45
CA LYS A 138 1.49 9.38 -8.21
C LYS A 138 2.72 8.96 -7.39
N MET A 139 2.79 9.35 -6.12
CA MET A 139 3.90 8.96 -5.24
C MET A 139 4.00 7.44 -5.09
N ALA A 140 2.87 6.75 -4.92
CA ALA A 140 2.86 5.29 -4.88
C ALA A 140 3.41 4.65 -6.17
N TYR A 141 3.10 5.24 -7.34
CA TYR A 141 3.68 4.83 -8.62
C TYR A 141 5.17 5.15 -8.74
N PHE A 142 5.64 6.31 -8.28
CA PHE A 142 7.05 6.68 -8.37
C PHE A 142 7.95 5.81 -7.48
N ILE A 143 7.45 5.42 -6.31
CA ILE A 143 8.21 4.60 -5.36
C ILE A 143 8.20 3.13 -5.76
N ALA A 144 7.06 2.62 -6.26
CA ALA A 144 6.90 1.20 -6.55
C ALA A 144 6.13 0.97 -7.88
N PRO A 145 6.71 1.39 -9.02
CA PRO A 145 6.00 1.41 -10.31
C PRO A 145 5.54 0.01 -10.73
N ASN A 146 6.39 -1.00 -10.53
CA ASN A 146 6.14 -2.37 -10.97
C ASN A 146 5.73 -3.32 -9.83
N ASP A 147 5.36 -2.81 -8.64
CA ASP A 147 4.90 -3.68 -7.56
C ASP A 147 3.51 -4.25 -7.89
N THR A 148 3.52 -5.52 -8.33
CA THR A 148 2.32 -6.23 -8.77
C THR A 148 1.25 -6.36 -7.70
N ARG A 149 1.63 -6.29 -6.41
CA ARG A 149 0.68 -6.40 -5.29
C ARG A 149 -0.21 -5.17 -5.18
N LEU A 150 0.28 -4.02 -5.67
CA LEU A 150 -0.40 -2.73 -5.54
C LEU A 150 -1.23 -2.38 -6.78
N MET A 151 -0.98 -3.02 -7.92
CA MET A 151 -1.70 -2.77 -9.18
C MET A 151 -3.23 -2.82 -9.01
N PRO A 152 -3.82 -3.84 -8.35
CA PRO A 152 -5.27 -3.90 -8.15
C PRO A 152 -5.84 -2.66 -7.44
N VAL A 153 -5.15 -2.20 -6.41
CA VAL A 153 -5.59 -1.07 -5.58
C VAL A 153 -5.40 0.25 -6.32
N ARG A 154 -4.30 0.43 -7.05
CA ARG A 154 -4.06 1.61 -7.86
C ARG A 154 -5.11 1.77 -8.96
N ILE A 155 -5.43 0.69 -9.66
CA ILE A 155 -6.49 0.66 -10.68
C ILE A 155 -7.84 0.99 -10.04
N ASP A 156 -8.15 0.42 -8.87
CA ASP A 156 -9.41 0.70 -8.18
C ASP A 156 -9.53 2.18 -7.78
N ILE A 157 -8.52 2.75 -7.14
CA ILE A 157 -8.52 4.17 -6.75
C ILE A 157 -8.70 5.05 -7.99
N ALA A 158 -7.89 4.81 -9.04
CA ALA A 158 -7.90 5.65 -10.22
C ALA A 158 -9.23 5.60 -10.98
N SER A 159 -9.80 4.40 -11.12
CA SER A 159 -11.06 4.17 -11.83
C SER A 159 -12.29 4.58 -11.02
N ARG A 160 -12.21 4.59 -9.69
CA ARG A 160 -13.34 4.95 -8.82
C ARG A 160 -13.45 6.45 -8.55
N PHE A 161 -12.34 7.16 -8.41
CA PHE A 161 -12.31 8.56 -7.96
C PHE A 161 -11.85 9.54 -9.05
N ASP A 162 -12.12 9.22 -10.31
CA ASP A 162 -11.89 10.07 -11.49
C ASP A 162 -10.45 10.61 -11.68
N ALA A 163 -9.46 10.01 -11.02
CA ALA A 163 -8.04 10.38 -11.19
C ALA A 163 -7.54 10.15 -12.63
N LEU A 164 -8.24 9.31 -13.40
CA LEU A 164 -8.01 9.05 -14.82
C LEU A 164 -8.30 10.24 -15.76
N ALA A 165 -8.90 11.32 -15.24
CA ALA A 165 -8.98 12.59 -15.97
C ALA A 165 -7.59 13.25 -16.14
N ILE A 166 -6.62 12.88 -15.29
CA ILE A 166 -5.25 13.35 -15.37
C ILE A 166 -4.46 12.44 -16.34
N PRO A 167 -3.88 12.97 -17.44
CA PRO A 167 -3.20 12.17 -18.45
C PRO A 167 -2.08 11.27 -17.88
N ASP A 168 -1.24 11.82 -17.00
CA ASP A 168 -0.13 11.05 -16.40
C ASP A 168 -0.63 9.81 -15.64
N VAL A 169 -1.71 9.96 -14.87
CA VAL A 169 -2.31 8.85 -14.10
C VAL A 169 -2.93 7.84 -15.06
N LYS A 170 -3.58 8.30 -16.12
CA LYS A 170 -4.18 7.45 -17.14
C LYS A 170 -3.14 6.52 -17.77
N ASP A 171 -1.96 7.02 -18.08
CA ASP A 171 -0.88 6.23 -18.67
C ASP A 171 -0.28 5.23 -17.67
N LEU A 172 -0.09 5.64 -16.41
CA LEU A 172 0.37 4.75 -15.34
C LEU A 172 -0.60 3.57 -15.11
N VAL A 173 -1.91 3.86 -15.08
CA VAL A 173 -2.94 2.84 -14.89
C VAL A 173 -3.06 1.94 -16.12
N ARG A 174 -2.88 2.47 -17.34
CA ARG A 174 -2.86 1.65 -18.57
C ARG A 174 -1.74 0.62 -18.53
N ASN A 175 -0.56 0.99 -18.04
CA ASN A 175 0.55 0.06 -17.85
C ASN A 175 0.20 -1.05 -16.83
N ASP A 176 -0.42 -0.71 -15.69
CA ASP A 176 -0.86 -1.72 -14.72
C ASP A 176 -1.88 -2.70 -15.34
N VAL A 177 -2.86 -2.20 -16.10
CA VAL A 177 -3.83 -3.04 -16.83
C VAL A 177 -3.12 -3.96 -17.82
N GLN A 178 -2.17 -3.43 -18.59
CA GLN A 178 -1.40 -4.22 -19.54
C GLN A 178 -0.58 -5.31 -18.86
N LEU A 179 0.10 -5.00 -17.75
CA LEU A 179 0.88 -5.98 -16.99
C LEU A 179 0.00 -7.07 -16.40
N ILE A 180 -1.19 -6.73 -15.88
CA ILE A 180 -2.15 -7.74 -15.40
C ILE A 180 -2.59 -8.66 -16.53
N LEU A 181 -2.99 -8.11 -17.68
CA LEU A 181 -3.51 -8.91 -18.79
C LEU A 181 -2.45 -9.79 -19.47
N THR A 182 -1.19 -9.35 -19.50
CA THR A 182 -0.11 -10.02 -20.24
C THR A 182 0.83 -10.87 -19.38
N ARG A 183 0.96 -10.57 -18.08
CA ARG A 183 1.94 -11.24 -17.20
C ARG A 183 1.36 -11.78 -15.90
N ARG A 184 0.18 -11.34 -15.47
CA ARG A 184 -0.43 -11.70 -14.17
C ARG A 184 -1.89 -12.09 -14.33
N HIS A 185 -2.14 -13.14 -15.11
CA HIS A 185 -3.48 -13.61 -15.43
C HIS A 185 -4.33 -13.94 -14.19
N GLU A 186 -3.71 -14.31 -13.07
CA GLU A 186 -4.36 -14.57 -11.78
C GLU A 186 -5.04 -13.32 -11.20
N SER A 187 -4.56 -12.12 -11.55
CA SER A 187 -5.11 -10.84 -11.08
C SER A 187 -6.20 -10.27 -12.00
N LYS A 188 -6.57 -10.97 -13.08
CA LYS A 188 -7.63 -10.51 -14.01
C LYS A 188 -8.96 -10.23 -13.31
N TRP A 189 -9.31 -11.01 -12.29
CA TRP A 189 -10.55 -10.81 -11.53
C TRP A 189 -10.57 -9.49 -10.75
N ALA A 190 -9.42 -8.95 -10.37
CA ALA A 190 -9.35 -7.63 -9.74
C ALA A 190 -9.78 -6.52 -10.71
N LEU A 191 -9.58 -6.68 -12.02
CA LEU A 191 -10.07 -5.73 -13.03
C LEU A 191 -11.61 -5.73 -13.09
N VAL A 192 -12.24 -6.89 -12.92
CA VAL A 192 -13.71 -7.00 -12.83
C VAL A 192 -14.22 -6.31 -11.57
N SER A 193 -13.58 -6.55 -10.42
CA SER A 193 -13.92 -5.89 -9.15
C SER A 193 -13.75 -4.37 -9.21
N ALA A 194 -12.70 -3.89 -9.89
CA ALA A 194 -12.47 -2.46 -10.12
C ALA A 194 -13.53 -1.88 -11.06
N TYR A 195 -13.81 -2.54 -12.18
CA TYR A 195 -14.83 -2.10 -13.15
C TYR A 195 -16.22 -1.96 -12.53
N ARG A 196 -16.62 -2.90 -11.68
CA ARG A 196 -17.91 -2.85 -10.97
C ARG A 196 -18.05 -1.63 -10.05
N ARG A 197 -16.94 -1.14 -9.49
CA ARG A 197 -16.90 -0.01 -8.55
C ARG A 197 -16.45 1.30 -9.20
N ALA A 198 -16.00 1.24 -10.45
CA ALA A 198 -15.51 2.39 -11.19
C ALA A 198 -16.62 3.41 -11.47
N SER A 199 -16.22 4.67 -11.59
CA SER A 199 -17.06 5.74 -12.12
C SER A 199 -17.37 5.51 -13.60
N ASN A 200 -18.23 6.34 -14.19
CA ASN A 200 -18.51 6.26 -15.63
C ASN A 200 -17.24 6.46 -16.47
N LEU A 201 -16.39 7.42 -16.08
CA LEU A 201 -15.10 7.65 -16.73
C LEU A 201 -14.18 6.44 -16.56
N GLY A 202 -14.09 5.90 -15.34
CA GLY A 202 -13.28 4.71 -15.06
C GLY A 202 -13.72 3.47 -15.83
N LYS A 203 -15.04 3.25 -15.97
CA LYS A 203 -15.59 2.17 -16.79
C LYS A 203 -15.20 2.31 -18.26
N ALA A 204 -15.43 3.49 -18.84
CA ALA A 204 -15.06 3.76 -20.23
C ALA A 204 -13.55 3.57 -20.48
N PHE A 205 -12.71 4.02 -19.54
CA PHE A 205 -11.28 3.80 -19.60
C PHE A 205 -10.90 2.32 -19.53
N LEU A 206 -11.47 1.57 -18.58
CA LEU A 206 -11.17 0.14 -18.43
C LEU A 206 -11.62 -0.66 -19.65
N GLU A 207 -12.78 -0.34 -20.24
CA GLU A 207 -13.22 -0.96 -21.49
C GLU A 207 -12.26 -0.68 -22.65
N ASP A 208 -11.82 0.57 -22.82
CA ASP A 208 -10.84 0.94 -23.85
C ASP A 208 -9.49 0.23 -23.64
N ALA A 209 -8.94 0.32 -22.43
CA ALA A 209 -7.64 -0.25 -22.09
C ALA A 209 -7.64 -1.78 -22.23
N ILE A 210 -8.66 -2.45 -21.71
CA ILE A 210 -8.77 -3.92 -21.80
C ILE A 210 -9.08 -4.34 -23.23
N GLY A 211 -9.99 -3.66 -23.92
CA GLY A 211 -10.39 -3.98 -25.29
C GLY A 211 -9.24 -3.91 -26.29
N SER A 212 -8.31 -2.96 -26.09
CA SER A 212 -7.11 -2.83 -26.91
C SER A 212 -6.11 -3.98 -26.76
N ILE A 213 -6.23 -4.81 -25.71
CA ILE A 213 -5.28 -5.87 -25.36
C ILE A 213 -5.91 -7.26 -25.46
N ASP A 214 -7.09 -7.44 -24.88
CA ASP A 214 -7.81 -8.71 -24.78
C ASP A 214 -9.31 -8.46 -24.96
N ALA A 215 -9.74 -8.34 -26.21
CA ALA A 215 -11.15 -8.14 -26.57
C ALA A 215 -12.07 -9.27 -26.08
N SER A 216 -11.54 -10.48 -25.89
CA SER A 216 -12.32 -11.61 -25.39
C SER A 216 -12.71 -11.44 -23.92
N PHE A 217 -11.83 -10.81 -23.14
CA PHE A 217 -12.07 -10.55 -21.71
C PHE A 217 -13.09 -9.42 -21.47
N LEU A 218 -13.37 -8.57 -22.46
CA LEU A 218 -14.40 -7.52 -22.33
C LEU A 218 -15.79 -8.05 -22.04
N ALA A 219 -16.14 -9.24 -22.56
CA ALA A 219 -17.43 -9.86 -22.29
C ALA A 219 -17.57 -10.20 -20.78
N THR A 220 -16.50 -10.72 -20.18
CA THR A 220 -16.43 -11.02 -18.74
C THR A 220 -16.45 -9.75 -17.88
N LEU A 221 -15.91 -8.64 -18.39
CA LEU A 221 -15.90 -7.36 -17.68
C LEU A 221 -17.31 -6.78 -17.50
N ARG A 222 -18.16 -6.94 -18.51
CA ARG A 222 -19.53 -6.37 -18.56
C ARG A 222 -20.60 -7.25 -17.92
N GLY A 223 -20.35 -8.55 -17.80
CA GLY A 223 -21.24 -9.53 -17.16
C GLY A 223 -21.18 -9.47 -15.63
#